data_AF-A0A0L6JMW8-F1
#
_entry.id   AF-A0A0L6JMW8-F1
#
_cell.length_a   1.000
_cell.length_b   1.000
_cell.length_c   1.000
_cell.angle_alpha   90.00
_cell.angle_beta   90.00
_cell.angle_gamma   90.00
#
_symmetry.space_group_name_H-M   'P 1'
#
loop_
_entity.id
_entity.type
_entity.pdbx_description
1 polymer ?
#
loop_
_entity_poly.entity_id
_entity_poly.type
_entity_poly.pdbx_seq_one_letter_code
_entity_poly.pdbx_strand_id
1 'polypeptide(L)'
;MEYNYSSCTMCPRTCMVDRTKSSGKCNAGSHVKIAKAFLHKWEEPCISGVNGSGTIFFSGCNLKCVFCQNYKISQENFGKVISTEDLERIILDLQQKGAHNINFVSPSHYIYTIAECIKNLGKSLKIPIVYNTNGYDSIGSLKQLEGLVSIYLPDIKYFRNESSMKYSNAKDYFNIATNAVIEMYRQTGKAVFNDDGMIQKGLLFGI
;
A
#
# COMPACT_ATOMS: atom_id res chain seq x y z
N MET A 1 -11.59 7.77 15.20
CA MET A 1 -11.65 6.35 15.66
C MET A 1 -10.27 6.02 16.17
N GLU A 2 -10.16 5.61 17.42
CA GLU A 2 -8.88 5.21 17.99
C GLU A 2 -8.56 3.81 17.47
N TYR A 3 -7.56 3.72 16.58
CA TYR A 3 -7.21 2.43 16.00
C TYR A 3 -6.50 1.57 17.04
N ASN A 4 -7.01 0.36 17.26
CA ASN A 4 -6.44 -0.53 18.25
C ASN A 4 -5.11 -1.11 17.75
N TYR A 5 -4.00 -0.50 18.18
CA TYR A 5 -2.64 -1.01 17.97
C TYR A 5 -2.24 -2.09 18.99
N SER A 6 -3.02 -2.31 20.05
CA SER A 6 -2.70 -3.28 21.11
C SER A 6 -2.89 -4.75 20.71
N SER A 7 -3.64 -5.01 19.62
CA SER A 7 -3.75 -6.35 19.04
C SER A 7 -3.85 -6.30 17.51
N CYS A 8 -2.71 -6.44 16.84
CA CYS A 8 -2.63 -6.20 15.40
C CYS A 8 -3.24 -7.32 14.53
N THR A 9 -4.26 -6.93 13.76
CA THR A 9 -4.95 -7.76 12.73
C THR A 9 -4.95 -7.13 11.33
N MET A 10 -4.10 -6.12 11.09
CA MET A 10 -4.10 -5.32 9.85
C MET A 10 -3.74 -6.10 8.57
N CYS A 11 -3.18 -7.30 8.72
CA CYS A 11 -2.86 -8.15 7.59
C CYS A 11 -3.17 -9.62 7.94
N PRO A 12 -3.20 -10.52 6.95
CA PRO A 12 -3.56 -11.92 7.12
C PRO A 12 -2.64 -12.69 8.10
N ARG A 13 -1.49 -12.10 8.48
CA ARG A 13 -0.61 -12.65 9.51
C ARG A 13 -1.22 -12.67 10.90
N THR A 14 -2.20 -11.80 11.17
CA THR A 14 -2.92 -11.67 12.46
C THR A 14 -2.00 -11.89 13.65
N CYS A 15 -0.92 -11.11 13.74
CA CYS A 15 0.14 -11.38 14.71
C CYS A 15 -0.28 -11.08 16.16
N MET A 16 -1.39 -10.38 16.37
CA MET A 16 -1.97 -10.04 17.68
C MET A 16 -1.06 -9.24 18.61
N VAL A 17 0.10 -8.78 18.13
CA VAL A 17 1.05 -8.00 18.92
C VAL A 17 0.52 -6.60 19.22
N ASP A 18 0.95 -6.06 20.35
CA ASP A 18 0.83 -4.65 20.68
C ASP A 18 1.92 -3.85 19.96
N ARG A 19 1.51 -3.14 18.90
CA ARG A 19 2.38 -2.33 18.04
C ARG A 19 2.94 -1.08 18.71
N THR A 20 2.39 -0.70 19.87
CA THR A 20 2.97 0.38 20.69
C THR A 20 4.20 -0.08 21.46
N LYS A 21 4.36 -1.41 21.66
CA LYS A 21 5.46 -2.02 22.42
C LYS A 21 6.45 -2.79 21.56
N SER A 22 5.98 -3.41 20.47
CA SER A 22 6.79 -4.30 19.64
C SER A 22 6.39 -4.24 18.16
N SER A 23 7.27 -4.67 17.27
CA SER A 23 6.92 -4.72 15.83
C SER A 23 6.15 -5.98 15.48
N GLY A 24 5.25 -5.90 14.49
CA GLY A 24 4.61 -7.09 13.92
C GLY A 24 5.57 -7.93 13.07
N LYS A 25 5.08 -9.06 12.54
CA LYS A 25 5.84 -9.90 11.57
C LYS A 25 6.30 -9.11 10.32
N CYS A 26 5.65 -7.98 10.04
CA CYS A 26 6.01 -7.06 8.99
C CYS A 26 7.14 -6.08 9.33
N ASN A 27 7.71 -6.14 10.55
CA ASN A 27 8.69 -5.21 11.11
C ASN A 27 8.18 -3.78 11.35
N ALA A 28 6.86 -3.56 11.31
CA ALA A 28 6.26 -2.25 11.56
C ALA A 28 5.68 -2.15 12.98
N GLY A 29 6.01 -1.06 13.68
CA GLY A 29 5.42 -0.63 14.96
C GLY A 29 4.25 0.34 14.76
N SER A 30 3.84 1.09 15.78
CA SER A 30 2.68 2.02 15.70
C SER A 30 2.94 3.26 14.84
N HIS A 31 4.19 3.65 14.63
CA HIS A 31 4.56 4.83 13.85
C HIS A 31 4.88 4.46 12.40
N VAL A 32 4.45 5.33 11.48
CA VAL A 32 4.77 5.22 10.05
C VAL A 32 6.27 5.38 9.85
N LYS A 33 6.85 4.48 9.07
CA LYS A 33 8.22 4.60 8.59
C LYS A 33 8.22 4.54 7.07
N ILE A 34 8.88 5.50 6.44
CA ILE A 34 9.04 5.56 4.99
C ILE A 34 10.52 5.51 4.61
N ALA A 35 10.82 4.79 3.53
CA ALA A 35 12.17 4.71 2.99
C ALA A 35 12.45 5.85 2.00
N LYS A 36 11.48 6.18 1.14
CA LYS A 36 11.62 7.16 0.06
C LYS A 36 10.26 7.77 -0.29
N ALA A 37 10.28 9.03 -0.72
CA ALA A 37 9.15 9.72 -1.33
C ALA A 37 9.66 10.58 -2.51
N PHE A 38 9.18 10.34 -3.72
CA PHE A 38 9.67 11.01 -4.94
C PHE A 38 8.70 10.87 -6.12
N LEU A 39 8.93 11.62 -7.20
CA LEU A 39 8.23 11.42 -8.48
C LEU A 39 8.85 10.24 -9.24
N HIS A 40 8.18 9.10 -9.24
CA HIS A 40 8.61 7.90 -9.95
C HIS A 40 8.15 7.94 -11.41
N LYS A 41 9.11 7.98 -12.34
CA LYS A 41 8.86 8.10 -13.79
C LYS A 41 8.71 6.74 -14.50
N TRP A 42 8.84 5.63 -13.79
CA TRP A 42 9.00 4.30 -14.38
C TRP A 42 8.04 3.25 -13.82
N GLU A 43 6.90 3.66 -13.24
CA GLU A 43 5.74 2.77 -13.06
C GLU A 43 5.05 2.48 -14.40
N GLU A 44 3.94 1.74 -14.40
CA GLU A 44 3.11 1.51 -15.57
C GLU A 44 2.78 2.83 -16.29
N PRO A 45 2.78 2.87 -17.63
CA PRO A 45 2.60 4.11 -18.38
C PRO A 45 1.35 4.92 -18.00
N CYS A 46 0.24 4.22 -17.71
CA CYS A 46 -1.02 4.85 -17.29
C CYS A 46 -1.04 5.35 -15.83
N ILE A 47 0.00 5.04 -15.05
CA ILE A 47 0.22 5.48 -13.66
C ILE A 47 1.26 6.59 -13.63
N SER A 48 2.42 6.37 -14.26
CA SER A 48 3.53 7.32 -14.22
C SER A 48 3.37 8.47 -15.20
N GLY A 49 2.85 8.23 -16.41
CA GLY A 49 2.72 9.26 -17.44
C GLY A 49 4.02 10.04 -17.66
N VAL A 50 3.89 11.31 -18.05
CA VAL A 50 5.03 12.21 -18.27
C VAL A 50 5.52 12.87 -16.98
N ASN A 51 4.60 13.16 -16.03
CA ASN A 51 4.92 13.89 -14.81
C ASN A 51 5.34 13.00 -13.65
N GLY A 52 5.17 11.68 -13.76
CA GLY A 52 5.52 10.71 -12.74
C GLY A 52 4.39 10.46 -11.74
N SER A 53 4.52 9.33 -11.05
CA SER A 53 3.69 8.96 -9.91
C SER A 53 4.34 9.45 -8.61
N GLY A 54 3.59 10.14 -7.77
CA GLY A 54 4.05 10.59 -6.45
C GLY A 54 4.17 9.41 -5.51
N THR A 55 5.31 8.72 -5.55
CA THR A 55 5.49 7.41 -4.94
C THR A 55 6.08 7.52 -3.56
N ILE A 56 5.48 6.83 -2.60
CA ILE A 56 5.90 6.75 -1.20
C ILE A 56 6.11 5.28 -0.84
N PHE A 57 7.38 4.92 -0.58
CA PHE A 57 7.77 3.56 -0.18
C PHE A 57 7.71 3.42 1.34
N PHE A 58 6.77 2.65 1.84
CA PHE A 58 6.68 2.31 3.26
C PHE A 58 7.69 1.23 3.65
N SER A 59 8.24 1.34 4.85
CA SER A 59 9.22 0.39 5.39
C SER A 59 8.54 -0.75 6.15
N GLY A 60 8.98 -1.98 5.90
CA GLY A 60 8.33 -3.19 6.38
C GLY A 60 7.55 -3.92 5.28
N CYS A 61 7.24 -5.20 5.50
CA CYS A 61 6.43 -6.00 4.59
C CYS A 61 5.88 -7.25 5.27
N ASN A 62 4.60 -7.55 5.04
CA ASN A 62 3.90 -8.73 5.55
C ASN A 62 4.29 -10.05 4.84
N LEU A 63 5.09 -10.00 3.78
CA LEU A 63 5.73 -11.15 3.13
C LEU A 63 7.23 -11.19 3.42
N LYS A 64 7.83 -12.38 3.29
CA LYS A 64 9.26 -12.65 3.47
C LYS A 64 9.89 -13.18 2.18
N CYS A 65 9.74 -12.42 1.09
CA CYS A 65 10.19 -12.84 -0.24
C CYS A 65 11.72 -12.99 -0.28
N VAL A 66 12.21 -14.18 -0.61
CA VAL A 66 13.67 -14.43 -0.76
C VAL A 66 14.28 -13.71 -1.97
N PHE A 67 13.45 -13.28 -2.91
CA PHE A 67 13.82 -12.53 -4.12
C PHE A 67 13.48 -11.03 -4.04
N CYS A 68 13.28 -10.48 -2.84
CA CYS A 68 12.83 -9.10 -2.69
C CYS A 68 13.86 -8.09 -3.23
N GLN A 69 13.52 -7.39 -4.31
CA GLN A 69 14.34 -6.28 -4.85
C GLN A 69 14.52 -5.14 -3.84
N ASN A 70 13.54 -4.94 -2.96
CA ASN A 70 13.52 -3.93 -1.91
C ASN A 70 13.79 -4.53 -0.52
N TYR A 71 14.68 -5.53 -0.41
CA TYR A 71 14.95 -6.24 0.84
C TYR A 71 15.30 -5.31 2.01
N LYS A 72 16.17 -4.32 1.77
CA LYS A 72 16.56 -3.31 2.77
C LYS A 72 15.36 -2.51 3.32
N ILE A 73 14.39 -2.18 2.47
CA ILE A 73 13.18 -1.45 2.87
C ILE A 73 12.21 -2.38 3.60
N SER A 74 11.97 -3.57 3.05
CA SER A 74 10.92 -4.49 3.50
C SER A 74 11.32 -5.32 4.73
N GLN A 75 12.56 -5.82 4.78
CA GLN A 75 13.01 -6.77 5.80
C GLN A 75 13.95 -6.14 6.82
N GLU A 76 14.81 -5.21 6.41
CA GLU A 76 15.69 -4.47 7.34
C GLU A 76 15.02 -3.20 7.89
N ASN A 77 13.78 -2.92 7.48
CA ASN A 77 12.97 -1.80 7.96
C ASN A 77 13.70 -0.44 7.86
N PHE A 78 14.46 -0.27 6.77
CA PHE A 78 15.21 0.95 6.47
C PHE A 78 14.26 2.11 6.14
N GLY A 79 14.50 3.27 6.73
CA GLY A 79 13.71 4.48 6.50
C GLY A 79 13.70 5.41 7.70
N LYS A 80 12.88 6.45 7.63
CA LYS A 80 12.66 7.43 8.69
C LYS A 80 11.26 7.30 9.26
N VAL A 81 11.17 7.31 10.58
CA VAL A 81 9.89 7.42 11.27
C VAL A 81 9.38 8.84 11.06
N ILE A 82 8.11 8.98 10.70
CA ILE A 82 7.46 10.26 10.43
C ILE A 82 6.13 10.33 11.18
N SER A 83 5.65 11.55 11.45
CA SER A 83 4.31 11.76 11.98
C SER A 83 3.25 11.66 10.88
N THR A 84 1.98 11.63 11.29
CA THR A 84 0.83 11.69 10.37
C THR A 84 0.84 12.99 9.57
N GLU A 85 1.13 14.12 10.22
CA GLU A 85 1.21 15.45 9.61
C GLU A 85 2.37 15.57 8.62
N ASP A 86 3.50 14.92 8.91
CA ASP A 86 4.63 14.83 7.98
C ASP A 86 4.24 14.03 6.73
N LEU A 87 3.48 12.94 6.88
CA LEU A 87 2.97 12.16 5.74
C LEU A 87 2.01 13.00 4.88
N GLU A 88 1.08 13.73 5.52
CA GLU A 88 0.16 14.65 4.84
C GLU A 88 0.90 15.73 4.05
N ARG A 89 1.95 16.33 4.64
CA ARG A 89 2.80 17.33 3.97
C ARG A 89 3.51 16.71 2.76
N ILE A 90 4.10 15.53 2.91
CA ILE A 90 4.78 14.82 1.81
C ILE A 90 3.81 14.55 0.65
N ILE A 91 2.57 14.15 0.96
CA ILE A 91 1.52 13.91 -0.04
C ILE A 91 1.22 15.19 -0.83
N LEU A 92 0.97 16.30 -0.14
CA LEU A 92 0.68 17.58 -0.79
C LEU A 92 1.87 18.13 -1.57
N ASP A 93 3.10 17.96 -1.08
CA ASP A 93 4.31 18.35 -1.78
C ASP A 93 4.48 17.61 -3.11
N LEU A 94 4.19 16.30 -3.14
CA LEU A 94 4.24 15.49 -4.36
C LEU A 94 3.16 15.94 -5.36
N GLN A 95 1.96 16.23 -4.88
CA GLN A 95 0.89 16.80 -5.71
C GLN A 95 1.30 18.16 -6.30
N GLN A 96 1.87 19.06 -5.49
CA GLN A 96 2.33 20.38 -5.97
C GLN A 96 3.46 20.28 -6.99
N LYS A 97 4.29 19.24 -6.90
CA LYS A 97 5.33 18.93 -7.91
C LYS A 97 4.75 18.36 -9.21
N GLY A 98 3.43 18.22 -9.33
CA GLY A 98 2.75 17.80 -10.55
C GLY A 98 2.58 16.28 -10.68
N ALA A 99 2.66 15.51 -9.60
CA ALA A 99 2.39 14.07 -9.64
C ALA A 99 1.01 13.76 -10.24
N HIS A 100 0.92 12.73 -11.07
CA HIS A 100 -0.37 12.29 -11.63
C HIS A 100 -1.27 11.59 -10.60
N ASN A 101 -0.65 10.99 -9.58
CA ASN A 101 -1.30 10.28 -8.48
C ASN A 101 -0.37 10.21 -7.28
N ILE A 102 -0.90 9.81 -6.13
CA ILE A 102 -0.11 9.41 -4.97
C ILE A 102 -0.10 7.90 -4.90
N ASN A 103 1.08 7.30 -5.05
CA ASN A 103 1.26 5.85 -5.05
C ASN A 103 1.90 5.38 -3.75
N PHE A 104 1.08 4.73 -2.93
CA PHE A 104 1.54 4.13 -1.70
C PHE A 104 2.02 2.70 -1.98
N VAL A 105 3.33 2.47 -1.80
CA VAL A 105 3.97 1.17 -2.06
C VAL A 105 4.23 0.42 -0.76
N SER A 106 3.77 -0.82 -0.69
CA SER A 106 3.72 -1.65 0.54
C SER A 106 2.89 -1.04 1.69
N PRO A 107 1.70 -0.48 1.46
CA PRO A 107 0.92 0.25 2.47
C PRO A 107 0.21 -0.62 3.53
N SER A 108 0.10 -1.93 3.32
CA SER A 108 -0.79 -2.84 4.10
C SER A 108 -0.67 -2.71 5.61
N HIS A 109 0.54 -2.49 6.11
CA HIS A 109 0.82 -2.42 7.53
C HIS A 109 0.69 -1.01 8.13
N TYR A 110 0.32 0.00 7.34
CA TYR A 110 0.04 1.37 7.81
C TYR A 110 -1.35 1.85 7.41
N ILE A 111 -2.25 0.93 7.05
CA ILE A 111 -3.53 1.23 6.43
C ILE A 111 -4.41 2.19 7.23
N TYR A 112 -4.37 2.12 8.56
CA TYR A 112 -5.17 2.97 9.43
C TYR A 112 -4.67 4.42 9.43
N THR A 113 -3.36 4.63 9.58
CA THR A 113 -2.75 5.97 9.47
C THR A 113 -2.93 6.53 8.06
N ILE A 114 -2.77 5.70 7.03
CA ILE A 114 -3.02 6.12 5.64
C ILE A 114 -4.48 6.57 5.46
N ALA A 115 -5.45 5.79 5.93
CA ALA A 115 -6.86 6.14 5.84
C ALA A 115 -7.19 7.44 6.58
N GLU A 116 -6.56 7.66 7.74
CA GLU A 116 -6.66 8.90 8.50
C GLU A 116 -6.08 10.09 7.75
N CYS A 117 -4.84 9.99 7.25
CA CYS A 117 -4.20 11.05 6.45
C CYS A 117 -5.09 11.46 5.26
N ILE A 118 -5.63 10.48 4.51
CA ILE A 118 -6.46 10.79 3.33
C ILE A 118 -7.73 11.54 3.74
N LYS A 119 -8.37 11.11 4.83
CA LYS A 119 -9.57 11.78 5.37
C LYS A 119 -9.27 13.20 5.82
N ASN A 120 -8.14 13.41 6.50
CA ASN A 120 -7.70 14.72 6.97
C ASN A 120 -7.41 15.67 5.81
N LEU A 121 -6.71 15.18 4.77
CA LEU A 121 -6.44 15.94 3.56
C LEU A 121 -7.72 16.32 2.83
N GLY A 122 -8.72 15.42 2.80
CA GLY A 122 -10.05 15.68 2.27
C GLY A 122 -9.99 16.34 0.89
N LYS A 123 -10.57 17.54 0.77
CA LYS A 123 -10.61 18.29 -0.50
C LYS A 123 -9.26 18.86 -0.92
N SER A 124 -8.23 18.87 -0.08
CA SER A 124 -6.90 19.39 -0.43
C SER A 124 -6.14 18.42 -1.34
N LEU A 125 -6.43 17.11 -1.25
CA LEU A 125 -5.95 16.12 -2.19
C LEU A 125 -6.87 16.09 -3.42
N LYS A 126 -6.29 16.35 -4.60
CA LYS A 126 -6.99 16.53 -5.88
C LYS A 126 -6.67 15.43 -6.88
N ILE A 127 -5.57 14.72 -6.69
CA ILE A 127 -5.11 13.64 -7.57
C ILE A 127 -5.47 12.26 -6.98
N PRO A 128 -5.67 11.23 -7.81
CA PRO A 128 -6.06 9.91 -7.35
C PRO A 128 -4.99 9.25 -6.48
N ILE A 129 -5.45 8.31 -5.65
CA ILE A 129 -4.58 7.47 -4.81
C ILE A 129 -4.45 6.09 -5.44
N VAL A 130 -3.21 5.63 -5.56
CA VAL A 130 -2.83 4.28 -5.95
C VAL A 130 -2.39 3.50 -4.71
N TYR A 131 -2.96 2.33 -4.52
CA TYR A 131 -2.60 1.35 -3.49
C TYR A 131 -1.82 0.21 -4.15
N ASN A 132 -0.49 0.29 -4.13
CA ASN A 132 0.41 -0.70 -4.72
C ASN A 132 0.83 -1.72 -3.67
N THR A 133 0.37 -2.95 -3.86
CA THR A 133 0.45 -4.02 -2.85
C THR A 133 0.90 -5.35 -3.43
N ASN A 134 1.47 -6.21 -2.58
CA ASN A 134 1.75 -7.60 -2.91
C ASN A 134 0.50 -8.51 -2.87
N GLY A 135 -0.69 -7.94 -2.65
CA GLY A 135 -1.98 -8.63 -2.63
C GLY A 135 -2.29 -9.43 -1.36
N TYR A 136 -1.34 -9.61 -0.44
CA TYR A 136 -1.55 -10.34 0.81
C TYR A 136 -2.21 -9.47 1.88
N ASP A 137 -3.40 -8.96 1.57
CA ASP A 137 -4.14 -7.96 2.35
C ASP A 137 -5.34 -8.56 3.07
N SER A 138 -5.69 -7.98 4.23
CA SER A 138 -6.89 -8.35 4.98
C SER A 138 -8.11 -7.62 4.40
N ILE A 139 -9.21 -8.35 4.16
CA ILE A 139 -10.48 -7.75 3.73
C ILE A 139 -10.97 -6.69 4.72
N GLY A 140 -10.89 -6.97 6.03
CA GLY A 140 -11.31 -6.03 7.06
C GLY A 140 -10.52 -4.73 7.04
N SER A 141 -9.25 -4.82 6.65
CA SER A 141 -8.35 -3.68 6.48
C SER A 141 -8.67 -2.93 5.18
N LEU A 142 -8.87 -3.63 4.06
CA LEU A 142 -9.27 -3.01 2.78
C LEU A 142 -10.58 -2.22 2.89
N LYS A 143 -11.54 -2.67 3.70
CA LYS A 143 -12.78 -1.93 3.95
C LYS A 143 -12.56 -0.55 4.57
N GLN A 144 -11.43 -0.31 5.24
CA GLN A 144 -11.09 1.02 5.77
C GLN A 144 -10.70 2.03 4.67
N LEU A 145 -10.38 1.53 3.47
CA LEU A 145 -9.97 2.32 2.31
C LEU A 145 -11.10 2.59 1.32
N GLU A 146 -12.30 2.04 1.58
CA GLU A 146 -13.44 2.20 0.69
C GLU A 146 -13.80 3.69 0.53
N GLY A 147 -13.81 4.16 -0.73
CA GLY A 147 -14.01 5.57 -1.06
C GLY A 147 -12.79 6.47 -0.87
N LEU A 148 -11.67 5.96 -0.35
CA LEU A 148 -10.40 6.71 -0.19
C LEU A 148 -9.39 6.38 -1.29
N VAL A 149 -9.28 5.09 -1.65
CA VAL A 149 -8.39 4.65 -2.73
C VAL A 149 -9.14 4.65 -4.05
N SER A 150 -8.53 5.29 -5.06
CA SER A 150 -9.08 5.34 -6.42
C SER A 150 -8.64 4.12 -7.22
N ILE A 151 -7.38 3.71 -7.07
CA ILE A 151 -6.72 2.73 -7.92
C ILE A 151 -6.05 1.66 -7.04
N TYR A 152 -6.34 0.39 -7.32
CA TYR A 152 -5.64 -0.74 -6.72
C TYR A 152 -4.65 -1.34 -7.73
N LEU A 153 -3.42 -1.58 -7.28
CA LEU A 153 -2.36 -2.19 -8.07
C LEU A 153 -1.75 -3.40 -7.32
N PRO A 154 -2.49 -4.53 -7.20
CA PRO A 154 -1.96 -5.76 -6.64
C PRO A 154 -1.01 -6.50 -7.62
N ASP A 155 0.06 -7.03 -7.06
CA ASP A 155 0.99 -7.95 -7.73
C ASP A 155 0.77 -9.37 -7.17
N ILE A 156 0.20 -10.26 -8.00
CA ILE A 156 -0.12 -11.65 -7.64
C ILE A 156 1.07 -12.57 -7.93
N LYS A 157 1.67 -13.09 -6.87
CA LYS A 157 2.98 -13.77 -6.93
C LYS A 157 2.91 -15.28 -7.06
N TYR A 158 1.86 -15.90 -6.53
CA TYR A 158 1.79 -17.35 -6.40
C TYR A 158 0.39 -17.88 -6.60
N PHE A 159 0.29 -19.00 -7.30
CA PHE A 159 -0.90 -19.85 -7.35
C PHE A 159 -0.80 -21.03 -6.34
N ARG A 160 0.40 -21.64 -6.21
CA ARG A 160 0.63 -22.83 -5.39
C ARG A 160 1.08 -22.47 -3.97
N ASN A 161 0.48 -23.13 -2.98
CA ASN A 161 0.77 -22.95 -1.56
C ASN A 161 2.22 -23.32 -1.20
N GLU A 162 2.78 -24.34 -1.85
CA GLU A 162 4.15 -24.79 -1.62
C GLU A 162 5.15 -23.70 -2.03
N SER A 163 4.91 -23.04 -3.16
CA SER A 163 5.74 -21.95 -3.67
C SER A 163 5.65 -20.73 -2.74
N SER A 164 4.44 -20.32 -2.37
CA SER A 164 4.26 -19.14 -1.53
C SER A 164 4.81 -19.34 -0.11
N MET A 165 4.73 -20.56 0.44
CA MET A 165 5.39 -20.91 1.69
C MET A 165 6.91 -20.87 1.53
N LYS A 166 7.46 -21.55 0.52
CA LYS A 166 8.91 -21.66 0.30
C LYS A 166 9.58 -20.31 0.05
N TYR A 167 8.96 -19.47 -0.77
CA TYR A 167 9.62 -18.25 -1.27
C TYR A 167 9.20 -16.97 -0.56
N SER A 168 8.04 -16.94 0.11
CA SER A 168 7.54 -15.74 0.82
C SER A 168 7.01 -15.99 2.23
N ASN A 169 7.15 -17.22 2.75
CA ASN A 169 6.63 -17.64 4.04
C ASN A 169 5.12 -17.43 4.18
N ALA A 170 4.31 -17.62 3.14
CA ALA A 170 2.86 -17.34 3.16
C ALA A 170 2.06 -18.50 2.54
N LYS A 171 1.83 -19.57 3.31
CA LYS A 171 1.22 -20.82 2.82
C LYS A 171 -0.17 -20.65 2.19
N ASP A 172 -0.95 -19.69 2.64
CA ASP A 172 -2.33 -19.41 2.22
C ASP A 172 -2.43 -18.24 1.22
N TYR A 173 -1.30 -17.81 0.65
CA TYR A 173 -1.20 -16.60 -0.16
C TYR A 173 -2.25 -16.50 -1.25
N PHE A 174 -2.40 -17.52 -2.10
CA PHE A 174 -3.25 -17.39 -3.28
C PHE A 174 -4.71 -17.15 -2.89
N ASN A 175 -5.24 -17.93 -1.95
CA ASN A 175 -6.60 -17.77 -1.45
C ASN A 175 -6.82 -16.37 -0.83
N ILE A 176 -5.87 -15.90 -0.04
CA ILE A 176 -5.96 -14.57 0.56
C ILE A 176 -5.91 -13.47 -0.51
N ALA A 177 -4.96 -13.57 -1.44
CA ALA A 177 -4.74 -12.57 -2.47
C ALA A 177 -5.90 -12.49 -3.46
N THR A 178 -6.49 -13.62 -3.88
CA THR A 178 -7.67 -13.60 -4.75
C THR A 178 -8.88 -12.98 -4.07
N ASN A 179 -9.10 -13.26 -2.79
CA ASN A 179 -10.18 -12.64 -2.03
C ASN A 179 -9.95 -11.13 -1.83
N ALA A 180 -8.70 -10.71 -1.60
CA ALA A 180 -8.33 -9.31 -1.54
C ALA A 180 -8.59 -8.59 -2.87
N VAL A 181 -8.19 -9.18 -4.00
CA VAL A 181 -8.45 -8.66 -5.35
C VAL A 181 -9.94 -8.50 -5.63
N ILE A 182 -10.77 -9.48 -5.25
CA ILE A 182 -12.23 -9.39 -5.41
C ILE A 182 -12.79 -8.20 -4.62
N GLU A 183 -12.33 -7.99 -3.39
CA GLU A 183 -12.73 -6.83 -2.58
C GLU A 183 -12.25 -5.51 -3.19
N MET A 184 -11.00 -5.45 -3.65
CA MET A 184 -10.45 -4.26 -4.34
C MET A 184 -11.27 -3.91 -5.60
N TYR A 185 -11.62 -4.92 -6.39
CA TYR A 185 -12.47 -4.75 -7.58
C TYR A 185 -13.90 -4.33 -7.20
N ARG A 186 -14.47 -4.88 -6.12
CA ARG A 186 -15.78 -4.45 -5.62
C ARG A 186 -15.80 -2.96 -5.29
N GLN A 187 -14.73 -2.44 -4.67
CA GLN A 187 -14.64 -1.03 -4.28
C GLN A 187 -14.43 -0.06 -5.46
N THR A 188 -13.64 -0.46 -6.46
CA THR A 188 -13.20 0.45 -7.53
C THR A 188 -13.80 0.17 -8.90
N GLY A 189 -14.16 -1.08 -9.18
CA GLY A 189 -14.69 -1.53 -10.47
C GLY A 189 -13.62 -1.65 -11.55
N LYS A 190 -14.08 -1.58 -12.81
CA LYS A 190 -13.21 -1.62 -13.99
C LYS A 190 -12.32 -0.38 -14.07
N ALA A 191 -11.16 -0.53 -14.71
CA ALA A 191 -10.26 0.58 -14.98
C ALA A 191 -10.95 1.66 -15.86
N VAL A 192 -10.84 2.91 -15.42
CA VAL A 192 -11.34 4.11 -16.10
C VAL A 192 -10.15 5.05 -16.32
N PHE A 193 -9.97 5.51 -17.55
CA PHE A 193 -8.87 6.37 -17.97
C PHE A 193 -9.41 7.74 -18.39
N ASN A 194 -8.59 8.78 -18.26
CA ASN A 194 -8.87 10.09 -18.85
C ASN A 194 -8.37 10.15 -20.31
N ASP A 195 -8.59 11.29 -20.97
CA ASP A 195 -8.20 11.51 -22.38
C ASP A 195 -6.68 11.44 -22.62
N ASP A 196 -5.88 11.70 -21.58
CA ASP A 196 -4.42 11.57 -21.61
C ASP A 196 -3.93 10.11 -21.40
N GLY A 197 -4.86 9.15 -21.27
CA GLY A 197 -4.54 7.74 -21.02
C GLY A 197 -4.12 7.43 -19.58
N MET A 198 -4.31 8.36 -18.64
CA MET A 198 -3.99 8.19 -17.23
C MET A 198 -5.16 7.55 -16.49
N ILE A 199 -4.89 6.48 -15.74
CA ILE A 199 -5.94 5.83 -14.95
C ILE A 199 -6.43 6.78 -13.85
N GLN A 200 -7.76 6.86 -13.71
CA GLN A 200 -8.44 7.69 -12.70
C GLN A 200 -9.03 6.83 -11.58
N LYS A 201 -9.49 5.62 -11.92
CA LYS A 201 -10.11 4.68 -10.98
C LYS A 201 -10.02 3.25 -11.50
N GLY A 202 -9.97 2.27 -10.61
CA GLY A 202 -10.15 0.85 -10.94
C GLY A 202 -9.06 -0.06 -10.38
N LEU A 203 -9.05 -1.32 -10.83
CA LEU A 203 -8.02 -2.30 -10.50
C LEU A 203 -7.14 -2.58 -11.73
N LEU A 204 -5.84 -2.54 -11.52
CA LEU A 204 -4.82 -3.01 -12.47
C LEU A 204 -3.93 -4.06 -11.79
N PHE A 205 -3.39 -5.00 -12.55
CA PHE A 205 -2.34 -5.88 -12.04
C PHE A 205 -0.99 -5.29 -12.43
N GLY A 206 -0.05 -5.27 -11.48
CA GLY A 206 1.33 -4.93 -11.78
C GLY A 206 1.93 -5.95 -12.75
N ILE A 207 2.77 -5.48 -13.68
CA ILE A 207 3.47 -6.31 -14.68
C ILE A 207 4.88 -6.67 -14.18
#